data_AF-B7R3G0-F1
#
_entry.id   AF-B7R3G0-F1
#
_cell.length_a   1.000
_cell.length_b   1.000
_cell.length_c   1.000
_cell.angle_alpha   90.00
_cell.angle_beta   90.00
_cell.angle_gamma   90.00
#
_symmetry.space_group_name_H-M   'P 1'
#
loop_
_entity.id
_entity.type
_entity.pdbx_description
1 polymer ?
#
loop_
_entity_poly.entity_id
_entity_poly.type
_entity_poly.pdbx_seq_one_letter_code
_entity_poly.pdbx_strand_id
1 'polypeptide(L)'
;MVRICSLGYFVRDMIVLLLSLGIVFLLLSIGKNTKRNLGSRYFVRSFNVLVASFILVALAELMGVLMRTDVFWENEVVADVRSVILTLGALLLFVSSIMVYLPFSRNEYTIVPIVTEPLNPSIYGAYWGSGGEASKAFVKLVKSLHLPAIVLSRDPPEVFRSKLGLKLVPVVWISKVSHDDAVDPRRLPYLLDRILNFLKSTETDKVVYIDCLEYLMLENGDEAILKFVTKLKDLASLHRGIVIINLEKSAINEKTFHVLVSELRPVKELEKMLGGS
;
A
#
# COMPACT_ATOMS: atom_id res chain seq x y z
N MET A 1 15.82 52.76 -12.55
CA MET A 1 14.39 52.61 -12.21
C MET A 1 13.80 51.79 -13.34
N VAL A 2 13.45 50.53 -13.10
CA VAL A 2 13.03 49.57 -14.13
C VAL A 2 11.73 50.05 -14.76
N ARG A 3 11.71 50.30 -16.08
CA ARG A 3 10.51 50.72 -16.82
C ARG A 3 9.72 49.50 -17.29
N ILE A 4 8.42 49.50 -17.06
CA ILE A 4 7.49 48.46 -17.53
C ILE A 4 7.05 48.84 -18.95
N CYS A 5 7.37 47.98 -19.92
CA CYS A 5 7.06 48.24 -21.33
C CYS A 5 5.65 47.77 -21.71
N SER A 6 5.11 46.75 -21.03
CA SER A 6 3.74 46.26 -21.26
C SER A 6 3.04 45.88 -19.95
N LEU A 7 2.16 46.75 -19.46
CA LEU A 7 1.50 46.58 -18.16
C LEU A 7 0.67 45.29 -18.06
N GLY A 8 -0.15 45.00 -19.07
CA GLY A 8 -1.06 43.83 -19.05
C GLY A 8 -0.33 42.49 -19.00
N TYR A 9 0.66 42.30 -19.88
CA TYR A 9 1.48 41.07 -19.89
C TYR A 9 2.37 40.95 -18.65
N PHE A 10 2.89 42.08 -18.14
CA PHE A 10 3.66 42.10 -16.90
C PHE A 10 2.83 41.63 -15.71
N VAL A 11 1.60 42.15 -15.55
CA VAL A 11 0.69 41.74 -14.47
C VAL A 11 0.32 40.25 -14.60
N ARG A 12 0.02 39.77 -15.81
CA ARG A 12 -0.25 38.35 -16.06
C ARG A 12 0.92 37.47 -15.61
N ASP A 13 2.13 37.75 -16.10
CA ASP A 13 3.32 36.94 -15.82
C ASP A 13 3.67 36.99 -14.32
N MET A 14 3.45 38.13 -13.66
CA MET A 14 3.61 38.28 -12.21
C MET A 14 2.61 37.44 -11.41
N ILE A 15 1.34 37.39 -11.84
CA ILE A 15 0.32 36.55 -11.19
C ILE A 15 0.70 35.07 -11.31
N VAL A 16 1.08 34.62 -12.50
CA VAL A 16 1.47 33.21 -12.72
C VAL A 16 2.73 32.86 -11.93
N LEU A 17 3.71 33.77 -11.86
CA LEU A 17 4.90 33.62 -11.02
C LEU A 17 4.51 33.43 -9.54
N LEU A 18 3.68 34.32 -8.99
CA LEU A 18 3.25 34.24 -7.59
C LEU A 18 2.49 32.94 -7.29
N LEU A 19 1.60 32.51 -8.20
CA LEU A 19 0.88 31.24 -8.05
C LEU A 19 1.84 30.05 -8.09
N SER A 20 2.78 30.01 -9.05
CA SER A 20 3.75 28.91 -9.15
C SER A 20 4.65 28.83 -7.91
N LEU A 21 5.13 29.96 -7.39
CA LEU A 21 5.91 30.02 -6.15
C LEU A 21 5.08 29.59 -4.93
N GLY A 22 3.81 30.00 -4.87
CA GLY A 22 2.88 29.58 -3.83
C GLY A 22 2.67 28.05 -3.82
N ILE A 23 2.53 27.45 -5.01
CA ILE A 23 2.43 25.99 -5.17
C ILE A 23 3.73 25.31 -4.73
N VAL A 24 4.90 25.80 -5.17
CA VAL A 24 6.20 25.24 -4.75
C VAL A 24 6.34 25.30 -3.22
N PHE A 25 6.01 26.44 -2.59
CA PHE A 25 6.06 26.60 -1.15
C PHE A 25 5.13 25.61 -0.43
N LEU A 26 3.88 25.50 -0.89
CA LEU A 26 2.90 24.55 -0.35
C LEU A 26 3.42 23.11 -0.44
N LEU A 27 3.92 22.71 -1.61
CA LEU A 27 4.46 21.37 -1.83
C LEU A 27 5.70 21.10 -0.96
N LEU A 28 6.61 22.06 -0.79
CA LEU A 28 7.77 21.89 0.07
C LEU A 28 7.39 21.80 1.56
N SER A 29 6.42 22.59 2.01
CA SER A 29 5.90 22.59 3.38
C SER A 29 5.24 21.25 3.72
N ILE A 30 4.36 20.77 2.83
CA ILE A 30 3.68 19.49 2.95
C ILE A 30 4.65 18.31 2.75
N GLY A 31 5.70 18.50 1.95
CA GLY A 31 6.61 17.45 1.50
C GLY A 31 7.28 16.64 2.62
N LYS A 32 7.55 17.23 3.78
CA LYS A 32 8.12 16.47 4.93
C LYS A 32 7.12 15.46 5.50
N ASN A 33 5.87 15.86 5.68
CA ASN A 33 4.81 14.99 6.21
C ASN A 33 4.32 14.00 5.15
N THR A 34 4.19 14.46 3.91
CA THR A 34 3.73 13.63 2.79
C THR A 34 4.76 12.57 2.39
N LYS A 35 6.06 12.87 2.37
CA LYS A 35 7.09 11.82 2.13
C LYS A 35 7.13 10.73 3.22
N ARG A 36 6.71 11.06 4.45
CA ARG A 36 6.60 10.10 5.55
C ARG A 36 5.36 9.23 5.44
N ASN A 37 4.26 9.78 4.93
CA ASN A 37 2.98 9.09 4.82
C ASN A 37 2.78 8.38 3.47
N LEU A 38 3.50 8.78 2.41
CA LEU A 38 3.52 8.10 1.12
C LEU A 38 4.37 6.82 1.25
N GLY A 39 3.70 5.70 1.54
CA GLY A 39 4.33 4.40 1.82
C GLY A 39 5.10 3.74 0.65
N SER A 40 5.15 4.35 -0.54
CA SER A 40 5.82 3.79 -1.72
C SER A 40 6.84 4.76 -2.33
N ARG A 41 8.01 4.24 -2.68
CA ARG A 41 9.09 4.96 -3.37
C ARG A 41 8.64 5.61 -4.68
N TYR A 42 7.61 5.07 -5.34
CA TYR A 42 7.05 5.62 -6.57
C TYR A 42 6.34 6.96 -6.35
N PHE A 43 5.52 7.06 -5.30
CA PHE A 43 4.81 8.31 -4.98
C PHE A 43 5.76 9.40 -4.50
N VAL A 44 6.81 9.05 -3.76
CA VAL A 44 7.84 10.02 -3.36
C VAL A 44 8.57 10.57 -4.60
N ARG A 45 8.85 9.72 -5.59
CA ARG A 45 9.45 10.15 -6.87
C ARG A 45 8.50 11.05 -7.66
N SER A 46 7.23 10.67 -7.83
CA SER A 46 6.26 11.49 -8.57
C SER A 46 6.09 12.88 -7.93
N PHE A 47 6.07 12.93 -6.60
CA PHE A 47 6.02 14.17 -5.83
C PHE A 47 7.26 15.05 -6.05
N ASN A 48 8.46 14.47 -6.07
CA ASN A 48 9.68 15.23 -6.37
C ASN A 48 9.70 15.77 -7.81
N VAL A 49 9.24 14.98 -8.78
CA VAL A 49 9.11 15.42 -10.17
C VAL A 49 8.08 16.55 -10.30
N LEU A 50 6.98 16.49 -9.53
CA LEU A 50 5.98 17.57 -9.46
C LEU A 50 6.62 18.88 -8.97
N VAL A 51 7.35 18.82 -7.86
CA VAL A 51 8.03 20.00 -7.30
C VAL A 51 9.03 20.59 -8.30
N ALA A 52 9.86 19.74 -8.92
CA ALA A 52 10.84 20.18 -9.92
C ALA A 52 10.16 20.88 -11.11
N SER A 53 9.02 20.36 -11.57
CA SER A 53 8.27 20.94 -12.68
C SER A 53 7.74 22.35 -12.37
N PHE A 54 7.19 22.58 -11.18
CA PHE A 54 6.72 23.91 -10.76
C PHE A 54 7.88 24.89 -10.51
N ILE A 55 9.05 24.41 -10.10
CA ILE A 55 10.26 25.25 -10.00
C ILE A 55 10.68 25.74 -11.39
N LEU A 56 10.68 24.86 -12.41
CA LEU A 56 11.00 25.27 -13.78
C LEU A 56 10.00 26.29 -14.32
N VAL A 57 8.70 26.08 -14.06
CA VAL A 57 7.65 27.05 -14.43
C VAL A 57 7.90 28.40 -13.74
N ALA A 58 8.20 28.42 -12.44
CA ALA A 58 8.50 29.65 -11.72
C ALA A 58 9.74 30.38 -12.28
N LEU A 59 10.81 29.64 -12.63
CA LEU A 59 11.99 30.22 -13.28
C LEU A 59 11.66 30.83 -14.64
N ALA A 60 10.86 30.14 -15.46
CA ALA A 60 10.44 30.65 -16.75
C ALA A 60 9.54 31.89 -16.65
N GLU A 61 8.66 31.96 -15.64
CA GLU A 61 7.83 33.15 -15.43
C GLU A 61 8.61 34.31 -14.81
N LEU A 62 9.62 34.04 -13.99
CA LEU A 62 10.57 35.08 -13.57
C LEU A 62 11.24 35.73 -14.79
N MET A 63 11.72 34.90 -15.73
CA MET A 63 12.25 35.41 -17.01
C MET A 63 11.18 36.18 -17.79
N GLY A 64 9.95 35.67 -17.85
CA GLY A 64 8.81 36.34 -18.49
C GLY A 64 8.53 37.74 -17.95
N VAL A 65 8.49 37.89 -16.62
CA VAL A 65 8.32 39.18 -15.94
C VAL A 65 9.45 40.15 -16.32
N LEU A 66 10.70 39.69 -16.33
CA LEU A 66 11.86 40.53 -16.69
C LEU A 66 11.90 40.89 -18.18
N MET A 67 11.32 40.07 -19.05
CA MET A 67 11.15 40.41 -20.48
C MET A 67 10.12 41.51 -20.69
N ARG A 68 9.22 41.76 -19.73
CA ARG A 68 8.23 42.86 -19.81
C ARG A 68 8.77 44.18 -19.25
N THR A 69 10.02 44.18 -18.80
CA THR A 69 10.74 45.37 -18.37
C THR A 69 11.87 45.72 -19.34
N ASP A 70 12.41 46.93 -19.19
CA ASP A 70 13.59 47.43 -19.91
C ASP A 70 14.87 46.58 -19.73
N VAL A 71 14.87 45.59 -18.83
CA VAL A 71 16.02 44.71 -18.56
C VAL A 71 16.26 43.70 -19.69
N PHE A 72 15.21 43.05 -20.18
CA PHE A 72 15.30 42.04 -21.25
C PHE A 72 14.30 42.28 -22.39
N TRP A 73 13.88 43.53 -22.57
CA TRP A 73 12.98 43.91 -23.67
C TRP A 73 13.58 43.49 -25.03
N GLU A 74 12.78 42.80 -25.85
CA GLU A 74 13.16 42.32 -27.20
C GLU A 74 14.36 41.35 -27.28
N ASN A 75 14.76 40.71 -26.18
CA ASN A 75 15.84 39.72 -26.22
C ASN A 75 15.33 38.32 -26.68
N GLU A 76 15.62 37.96 -27.93
CA GLU A 76 15.22 36.68 -28.54
C GLU A 76 15.80 35.47 -27.81
N VAL A 77 17.07 35.53 -27.37
CA VAL A 77 17.73 34.41 -26.66
C VAL A 77 17.01 34.09 -25.35
N VAL A 78 16.59 35.12 -24.61
CA VAL A 78 15.85 34.96 -23.35
C VAL A 78 14.45 34.38 -23.62
N ALA A 79 13.82 34.75 -24.75
CA ALA A 79 12.54 34.21 -25.17
C ALA A 79 12.62 32.71 -25.49
N ASP A 80 13.68 32.29 -26.20
CA ASP A 80 13.92 30.89 -26.56
C ASP A 80 14.22 30.05 -25.32
N VAL A 81 15.12 30.52 -24.45
CA VAL A 81 15.43 29.84 -23.19
C VAL A 81 14.18 29.69 -22.32
N ARG A 82 13.37 30.74 -22.20
CA ARG A 82 12.08 30.67 -21.47
C ARG A 82 11.17 29.58 -22.06
N SER A 83 11.05 29.52 -23.38
CA SER A 83 10.19 28.55 -24.08
C SER A 83 10.66 27.10 -23.88
N VAL A 84 11.98 26.87 -23.90
CA VAL A 84 12.57 25.56 -23.60
C VAL A 84 12.29 25.15 -22.16
N ILE A 85 12.47 26.05 -21.19
CA ILE A 85 12.20 25.77 -19.76
C ILE A 85 10.72 25.46 -19.53
N LEU A 86 9.79 26.22 -20.14
CA LEU A 86 8.35 25.95 -20.04
C LEU A 86 7.99 24.58 -20.61
N THR A 87 8.58 24.23 -21.75
CA THR A 87 8.33 22.92 -22.40
C THR A 87 8.82 21.78 -21.51
N LEU A 88 10.01 21.92 -20.92
CA LEU A 88 10.57 20.93 -19.98
C LEU A 88 9.70 20.84 -18.71
N GLY A 89 9.26 21.97 -18.17
CA GLY A 89 8.34 22.03 -17.03
C GLY A 89 7.02 21.33 -17.31
N ALA A 90 6.40 21.59 -18.46
CA ALA A 90 5.15 20.95 -18.88
C ALA A 90 5.30 19.43 -19.07
N LEU A 91 6.42 18.98 -19.66
CA LEU A 91 6.73 17.56 -19.80
C LEU A 91 6.87 16.87 -18.43
N LEU A 92 7.57 17.49 -17.49
CA LEU A 92 7.72 16.94 -16.14
C LEU A 92 6.40 16.93 -15.37
N LEU A 93 5.55 17.96 -15.53
CA LEU A 93 4.19 17.97 -14.98
C LEU A 93 3.39 16.77 -15.50
N PHE A 94 3.44 16.53 -16.81
CA PHE A 94 2.76 15.41 -17.44
C PHE A 94 3.27 14.05 -16.93
N VAL A 95 4.59 13.86 -16.86
CA VAL A 95 5.21 12.65 -16.32
C VAL A 95 4.83 12.45 -14.85
N SER A 96 4.85 13.50 -14.04
CA SER A 96 4.44 13.44 -12.64
C SER A 96 2.98 12.99 -12.50
N SER A 97 2.08 13.56 -13.30
CA SER A 97 0.66 13.18 -13.33
C SER A 97 0.49 11.68 -13.62
N ILE A 98 1.12 11.17 -14.68
CA ILE A 98 1.07 9.75 -15.03
C ILE A 98 1.60 8.87 -13.90
N MET A 99 2.73 9.23 -13.29
CA MET A 99 3.33 8.45 -12.19
C MET A 99 2.44 8.36 -10.95
N VAL A 100 1.58 9.35 -10.71
CA VAL A 100 0.59 9.29 -9.63
C VAL A 100 -0.52 8.29 -9.96
N TYR A 101 -0.99 8.22 -11.21
CA TYR A 101 -2.10 7.35 -11.62
C TYR A 101 -1.69 5.90 -11.92
N LEU A 102 -0.44 5.65 -12.34
CA LEU A 102 0.03 4.32 -12.75
C LEU A 102 -0.17 3.23 -11.67
N PRO A 103 0.11 3.47 -10.37
CA PRO A 103 -0.14 2.49 -9.32
C PRO A 103 -1.63 2.14 -9.15
N PHE A 104 -2.53 3.11 -9.33
CA PHE A 104 -3.97 2.89 -9.23
C PHE A 104 -4.51 2.08 -10.42
N SER A 105 -3.96 2.28 -11.62
CA SER A 105 -4.30 1.49 -12.80
C SER A 105 -3.83 0.03 -12.71
N ARG A 106 -2.87 -0.28 -11.82
CA ARG A 106 -2.32 -1.62 -11.62
C ARG A 106 -3.09 -2.47 -10.58
N ASN A 107 -4.28 -2.03 -10.15
CA ASN A 107 -5.11 -2.75 -9.16
C ASN A 107 -4.42 -3.02 -7.81
N GLU A 108 -3.38 -2.27 -7.44
CA GLU A 108 -2.82 -2.29 -6.08
C GLU A 108 -3.69 -1.43 -5.14
N TYR A 109 -4.87 -1.94 -4.78
CA TYR A 109 -5.76 -1.29 -3.84
C TYR A 109 -5.11 -1.19 -2.45
N THR A 110 -4.59 -0.02 -2.11
CA THR A 110 -4.22 0.29 -0.72
C THR A 110 -5.48 0.73 0.02
N ILE A 111 -6.07 -0.17 0.79
CA ILE A 111 -7.19 0.15 1.69
C ILE A 111 -6.67 1.17 2.71
N VAL A 112 -7.26 2.36 2.75
CA VAL A 112 -6.99 3.35 3.82
C VAL A 112 -7.81 2.90 5.04
N PRO A 113 -7.21 2.36 6.12
CA PRO A 113 -8.01 1.97 7.26
C PRO A 113 -8.48 3.22 8.00
N ILE A 114 -9.77 3.27 8.29
CA ILE A 114 -10.32 4.14 9.33
C ILE A 114 -9.75 3.59 10.64
N VAL A 115 -9.00 4.41 11.39
CA VAL A 115 -8.38 3.99 12.65
C VAL A 115 -9.49 3.68 13.65
N THR A 116 -9.80 2.39 13.83
CA THR A 116 -10.58 1.92 14.98
C THR A 116 -9.70 1.91 16.22
N GLU A 117 -10.29 2.08 17.40
CA GLU A 117 -9.58 1.79 18.65
C GLU A 117 -9.00 0.38 18.60
N PRO A 118 -7.76 0.17 19.09
CA PRO A 118 -7.15 -1.15 19.08
C PRO A 118 -8.00 -2.10 19.94
N LEU A 119 -8.36 -3.23 19.36
CA LEU A 119 -8.94 -4.37 20.06
C LEU A 119 -8.00 -4.82 21.19
N ASN A 120 -8.56 -5.54 22.17
CA ASN A 120 -7.82 -6.03 23.33
C ASN A 120 -6.53 -6.79 22.88
N PRO A 121 -5.32 -6.36 23.29
CA PRO A 121 -4.07 -6.98 22.86
C PRO A 121 -3.96 -8.49 23.10
N SER A 122 -4.76 -9.03 24.02
CA SER A 122 -4.84 -10.46 24.32
C SER A 122 -5.33 -11.32 23.14
N ILE A 123 -5.99 -10.70 22.15
CA ILE A 123 -6.48 -11.40 20.94
C ILE A 123 -5.41 -11.53 19.84
N TYR A 124 -4.24 -10.89 19.97
CA TYR A 124 -3.20 -10.99 18.95
C TYR A 124 -2.49 -12.34 19.01
N GLY A 125 -2.07 -12.85 17.85
CA GLY A 125 -1.40 -14.13 17.71
C GLY A 125 -2.08 -15.00 16.66
N ALA A 126 -2.00 -16.32 16.81
CA ALA A 126 -2.46 -17.26 15.81
C ALA A 126 -3.50 -18.26 16.34
N TYR A 127 -4.50 -18.52 15.50
CA TYR A 127 -5.66 -19.34 15.78
C TYR A 127 -5.88 -20.38 14.69
N TRP A 128 -6.48 -21.50 15.07
CA TRP A 128 -6.88 -22.54 14.13
C TRP A 128 -8.37 -22.89 14.24
N GLY A 129 -8.95 -23.35 13.14
CA GLY A 129 -10.30 -23.91 13.11
C GLY A 129 -10.43 -24.96 12.01
N SER A 130 -11.41 -25.86 12.17
CA SER A 130 -11.73 -26.94 11.23
C SER A 130 -13.19 -26.84 10.79
N GLY A 131 -13.60 -27.54 9.72
CA GLY A 131 -15.00 -27.65 9.32
C GLY A 131 -15.67 -26.30 9.00
N GLY A 132 -14.90 -25.35 8.49
CA GLY A 132 -15.37 -24.00 8.15
C GLY A 132 -15.47 -23.01 9.31
N GLU A 133 -15.18 -23.41 10.57
CA GLU A 133 -15.14 -22.51 11.73
C GLU A 133 -14.16 -21.34 11.50
N ALA A 134 -12.97 -21.65 10.97
CA ALA A 134 -11.95 -20.66 10.62
C ALA A 134 -12.47 -19.62 9.62
N SER A 135 -13.19 -20.07 8.58
CA SER A 135 -13.74 -19.18 7.55
C SER A 135 -14.83 -18.25 8.12
N LYS A 136 -15.68 -18.75 9.02
CA LYS A 136 -16.73 -17.95 9.68
C LYS A 136 -16.13 -16.86 10.56
N ALA A 137 -15.15 -17.22 11.40
CA ALA A 137 -14.45 -16.26 12.24
C ALA A 137 -13.75 -15.17 11.41
N PHE A 138 -13.07 -15.58 10.34
CA PHE A 138 -12.45 -14.65 9.39
C PHE A 138 -13.45 -13.66 8.79
N VAL A 139 -14.58 -14.17 8.27
CA VAL A 139 -15.63 -13.32 7.69
C VAL A 139 -16.21 -12.36 8.73
N LYS A 140 -16.38 -12.79 9.99
CA LYS A 140 -16.85 -11.92 11.08
C LYS A 140 -15.87 -10.76 11.33
N LEU A 141 -14.57 -11.03 11.42
CA LEU A 141 -13.56 -9.98 11.61
C LEU A 141 -13.54 -8.97 10.46
N VAL A 142 -13.65 -9.45 9.22
CA VAL A 142 -13.57 -8.57 8.04
C VAL A 142 -14.87 -7.81 7.80
N LYS A 143 -16.05 -8.43 7.95
CA LYS A 143 -17.34 -7.79 7.65
C LYS A 143 -17.93 -7.02 8.82
N SER A 144 -17.84 -7.56 10.04
CA SER A 144 -18.43 -6.92 11.21
C SER A 144 -17.49 -5.87 11.80
N LEU A 145 -16.21 -6.21 11.96
CA LEU A 145 -15.21 -5.31 12.55
C LEU A 145 -14.43 -4.50 11.50
N HIS A 146 -14.68 -4.69 10.21
CA HIS A 146 -14.06 -3.94 9.12
C HIS A 146 -12.52 -3.97 9.14
N LEU A 147 -11.94 -5.04 9.68
CA LEU A 147 -10.49 -5.15 9.80
C LEU A 147 -9.84 -5.40 8.44
N PRO A 148 -8.73 -4.70 8.11
CA PRO A 148 -7.92 -5.03 6.96
C PRO A 148 -7.45 -6.49 7.04
N ALA A 149 -7.47 -7.17 5.89
CA ALA A 149 -7.08 -8.57 5.82
C ALA A 149 -6.17 -8.88 4.64
N ILE A 150 -5.34 -9.90 4.78
CA ILE A 150 -4.64 -10.57 3.67
C ILE A 150 -4.93 -12.07 3.74
N VAL A 151 -5.12 -12.70 2.58
CA VAL A 151 -5.46 -14.12 2.48
C VAL A 151 -4.38 -14.86 1.70
N LEU A 152 -4.05 -16.08 2.13
CA LEU A 152 -3.31 -17.07 1.34
C LEU A 152 -4.29 -18.20 1.00
N SER A 153 -4.55 -18.41 -0.30
CA SER A 153 -5.45 -19.47 -0.75
C SER A 153 -4.99 -20.05 -2.09
N ARG A 154 -5.40 -21.30 -2.36
CA ARG A 154 -5.28 -21.93 -3.69
C ARG A 154 -6.35 -21.45 -4.67
N ASP A 155 -7.46 -20.94 -4.15
CA ASP A 155 -8.51 -20.38 -4.98
C ASP A 155 -8.02 -19.03 -5.55
N PRO A 156 -8.18 -18.77 -6.87
CA PRO A 156 -7.86 -17.47 -7.44
C PRO A 156 -8.64 -16.34 -6.74
N PRO A 157 -8.14 -15.09 -6.77
CA PRO A 157 -8.73 -13.99 -6.00
C PRO A 157 -10.23 -13.78 -6.23
N GLU A 158 -10.69 -13.91 -7.47
CA GLU A 158 -12.11 -13.75 -7.82
C GLU A 158 -12.98 -14.86 -7.23
N VAL A 159 -12.50 -16.11 -7.30
CA VAL A 159 -13.21 -17.29 -6.80
C VAL A 159 -13.30 -17.23 -5.28
N PHE A 160 -12.17 -16.94 -4.61
CA PHE A 160 -12.12 -16.85 -3.15
C PHE A 160 -13.05 -15.75 -2.60
N ARG A 161 -13.02 -14.57 -3.25
CA ARG A 161 -13.87 -13.43 -2.87
C ARG A 161 -15.35 -13.76 -3.02
N SER A 162 -15.74 -14.35 -4.14
CA SER A 162 -17.13 -14.76 -4.39
C SER A 162 -17.61 -15.80 -3.36
N LYS A 163 -16.78 -16.80 -3.04
CA LYS A 163 -17.07 -17.86 -2.05
C LYS A 163 -17.41 -17.33 -0.66
N LEU A 164 -16.73 -16.28 -0.20
CA LEU A 164 -16.96 -15.68 1.12
C LEU A 164 -17.77 -14.36 1.07
N GLY A 165 -18.23 -13.96 -0.12
CA GLY A 165 -18.93 -12.71 -0.35
C GLY A 165 -18.11 -11.48 0.06
N LEU A 166 -16.82 -11.47 -0.25
CA LEU A 166 -15.87 -10.38 0.01
C LEU A 166 -15.61 -9.59 -1.28
N LYS A 167 -15.34 -8.29 -1.19
CA LYS A 167 -15.10 -7.45 -2.38
C LYS A 167 -13.65 -6.98 -2.54
N LEU A 168 -13.03 -6.50 -1.46
CA LEU A 168 -11.77 -5.74 -1.53
C LEU A 168 -10.57 -6.42 -0.88
N VAL A 169 -10.70 -7.66 -0.40
CA VAL A 169 -9.61 -8.33 0.33
C VAL A 169 -8.50 -8.76 -0.64
N PRO A 170 -7.24 -8.37 -0.40
CA PRO A 170 -6.07 -8.93 -1.08
C PRO A 170 -5.95 -10.44 -0.87
N VAL A 171 -5.91 -11.20 -1.96
CA VAL A 171 -5.71 -12.65 -1.95
C VAL A 171 -4.40 -12.97 -2.64
N VAL A 172 -3.49 -13.60 -1.92
CA VAL A 172 -2.26 -14.20 -2.45
C VAL A 172 -2.63 -15.57 -2.99
N TRP A 173 -2.66 -15.68 -4.31
CA TRP A 173 -2.98 -16.93 -4.98
C TRP A 173 -1.77 -17.87 -4.96
N ILE A 174 -1.89 -19.00 -4.26
CA ILE A 174 -0.83 -20.00 -4.14
C ILE A 174 -1.02 -21.07 -5.22
N SER A 175 -0.11 -21.11 -6.17
CA SER A 175 -0.19 -22.04 -7.31
C SER A 175 1.19 -22.27 -7.94
N LYS A 176 1.37 -23.44 -8.55
CA LYS A 176 2.54 -23.77 -9.39
C LYS A 176 2.39 -23.34 -10.85
N VAL A 177 1.18 -22.90 -11.24
CA VAL A 177 0.93 -22.44 -12.60
C VAL A 177 1.73 -21.16 -12.85
N SER A 178 2.42 -21.09 -13.98
CA SER A 178 3.10 -19.87 -14.43
C SER A 178 2.07 -18.81 -14.81
N HIS A 179 1.72 -17.97 -13.84
CA HIS A 179 0.80 -16.85 -14.00
C HIS A 179 1.32 -15.65 -13.20
N ASP A 180 1.15 -14.43 -13.70
CA ASP A 180 1.77 -13.23 -13.12
C ASP A 180 1.31 -12.96 -11.68
N ASP A 181 0.07 -13.33 -11.34
CA ASP A 181 -0.50 -13.15 -10.00
C ASP A 181 -0.37 -14.37 -9.08
N ALA A 182 0.17 -15.49 -9.58
CA ALA A 182 0.36 -16.71 -8.81
C ALA A 182 1.71 -16.71 -8.09
N VAL A 183 1.71 -17.16 -6.83
CA VAL A 183 2.92 -17.33 -6.02
C VAL A 183 3.18 -18.81 -5.82
N ASP A 184 4.40 -19.23 -6.17
CA ASP A 184 4.85 -20.60 -5.95
C ASP A 184 4.81 -20.95 -4.45
N PRO A 185 4.17 -22.07 -4.05
CA PRO A 185 4.05 -22.49 -2.65
C PRO A 185 5.38 -22.69 -1.93
N ARG A 186 6.49 -22.91 -2.66
CA ARG A 186 7.83 -23.13 -2.11
C ARG A 186 8.53 -21.83 -1.70
N ARG A 187 8.00 -20.67 -2.09
CA ARG A 187 8.56 -19.36 -1.78
C ARG A 187 8.10 -18.87 -0.40
N LEU A 188 8.19 -19.71 0.63
CA LEU A 188 7.82 -19.35 2.02
C LEU A 188 8.45 -18.04 2.51
N PRO A 189 9.75 -17.74 2.24
CA PRO A 189 10.33 -16.45 2.65
C PRO A 189 9.64 -15.24 2.03
N TYR A 190 9.22 -15.36 0.76
CA TYR A 190 8.51 -14.30 0.06
C TYR A 190 7.09 -14.12 0.60
N LEU A 191 6.38 -15.22 0.89
CA LEU A 191 5.07 -15.17 1.53
C LEU A 191 5.14 -14.50 2.91
N LEU A 192 6.15 -14.87 3.71
CA LEU A 192 6.36 -14.28 5.02
C LEU A 192 6.66 -12.78 4.94
N ASP A 193 7.52 -12.36 4.01
CA ASP A 193 7.84 -10.94 3.79
C ASP A 193 6.60 -10.16 3.35
N ARG A 194 5.78 -10.72 2.46
CA ARG A 194 4.52 -10.11 2.02
C ARG A 194 3.54 -9.92 3.18
N ILE A 195 3.38 -10.93 4.03
CA ILE A 195 2.53 -10.83 5.24
C ILE A 195 3.11 -9.84 6.24
N LEU A 196 4.43 -9.82 6.44
CA LEU A 196 5.11 -8.89 7.34
C LEU A 196 4.92 -7.44 6.90
N ASN A 197 5.07 -7.16 5.60
CA ASN A 197 4.83 -5.84 5.03
C ASN A 197 3.38 -5.40 5.23
N PHE A 198 2.42 -6.33 5.08
CA PHE A 198 1.02 -6.07 5.41
C PHE A 198 0.81 -5.79 6.91
N LEU A 199 1.39 -6.59 7.81
CA LEU A 199 1.28 -6.38 9.25
C LEU A 199 1.91 -5.04 9.69
N LYS A 200 2.96 -4.57 9.02
CA LYS A 200 3.63 -3.29 9.30
C LYS A 200 3.03 -2.07 8.59
N SER A 201 2.10 -2.25 7.65
CA SER A 201 1.64 -1.16 6.78
C SER A 201 0.94 -0.01 7.51
N THR A 202 0.33 -0.28 8.67
CA THR A 202 -0.51 0.63 9.47
C THR A 202 -0.55 0.15 10.92
N GLU A 203 -0.84 1.04 11.88
CA GLU A 203 -0.95 0.68 13.30
C GLU A 203 -2.38 0.28 13.71
N THR A 204 -3.07 -0.49 12.86
CA THR A 204 -4.43 -0.99 13.11
C THR A 204 -4.43 -2.50 13.28
N ASP A 205 -5.48 -3.04 13.90
CA ASP A 205 -5.66 -4.49 13.98
C ASP A 205 -5.86 -5.08 12.60
N LYS A 206 -5.25 -6.24 12.35
CA LYS A 206 -5.21 -6.86 11.03
C LYS A 206 -5.44 -8.34 11.10
N VAL A 207 -5.97 -8.89 10.01
CA VAL A 207 -6.25 -10.31 9.92
C VAL A 207 -5.44 -10.96 8.81
N VAL A 208 -4.77 -12.06 9.13
CA VAL A 208 -4.11 -12.92 8.14
C VAL A 208 -4.90 -14.22 8.10
N TYR A 209 -5.40 -14.61 6.93
CA TYR A 209 -6.11 -15.87 6.79
C TYR A 209 -5.35 -16.83 5.88
N ILE A 210 -5.10 -18.04 6.36
CA ILE A 210 -4.43 -19.10 5.60
C ILE A 210 -5.43 -20.23 5.41
N ASP A 211 -5.90 -20.40 4.18
CA ASP A 211 -6.89 -21.42 3.80
C ASP A 211 -6.24 -22.69 3.22
N CYS A 212 -4.93 -22.66 2.97
CA CYS A 212 -4.24 -23.72 2.24
C CYS A 212 -2.96 -24.20 2.93
N LEU A 213 -2.97 -24.32 4.26
CA LEU A 213 -1.76 -24.73 4.99
C LEU A 213 -1.33 -26.15 4.59
N GLU A 214 -2.28 -27.06 4.40
CA GLU A 214 -2.03 -28.44 3.99
C GLU A 214 -1.27 -28.51 2.67
N TYR A 215 -1.60 -27.61 1.73
CA TYR A 215 -0.89 -27.53 0.46
C TYR A 215 0.53 -26.99 0.63
N LEU A 216 0.72 -25.98 1.48
CA LEU A 216 2.05 -25.48 1.80
C LEU A 216 2.91 -26.56 2.48
N MET A 217 2.30 -27.39 3.35
CA MET A 217 2.95 -28.53 3.99
C MET A 217 3.35 -29.59 2.98
N LEU A 218 2.44 -29.96 2.07
CA LEU A 218 2.72 -30.92 1.00
C LEU A 218 3.93 -30.51 0.15
N GLU A 219 4.10 -29.22 -0.10
CA GLU A 219 5.14 -28.69 -0.99
C GLU A 219 6.48 -28.41 -0.32
N ASN A 220 6.49 -28.15 0.99
CA ASN A 220 7.68 -27.71 1.74
C ASN A 220 8.12 -28.67 2.86
N GLY A 221 7.25 -29.59 3.26
CA GLY A 221 7.43 -30.45 4.43
C GLY A 221 7.00 -29.80 5.75
N ASP A 222 6.69 -30.65 6.72
CA ASP A 222 6.11 -30.27 8.01
C ASP A 222 6.99 -29.32 8.81
N GLU A 223 8.30 -29.58 8.87
CA GLU A 223 9.24 -28.80 9.68
C GLU A 223 9.34 -27.33 9.19
N ALA A 224 9.35 -27.14 7.87
CA ALA A 224 9.41 -25.81 7.28
C ALA A 224 8.14 -25.00 7.59
N ILE A 225 6.97 -25.65 7.52
CA ILE A 225 5.70 -24.99 7.82
C ILE A 225 5.52 -24.72 9.30
N LEU A 226 5.96 -25.61 10.19
CA LEU A 226 5.98 -25.34 11.63
C LEU A 226 6.79 -24.07 11.92
N LYS A 227 8.01 -23.95 11.40
CA LYS A 227 8.83 -22.74 11.55
C LYS A 227 8.14 -21.50 10.96
N PHE A 228 7.49 -21.64 9.81
CA PHE A 228 6.75 -20.55 9.18
C PHE A 228 5.58 -20.07 10.05
N VAL A 229 4.76 -20.99 10.57
CA VAL A 229 3.60 -20.69 11.42
C VAL A 229 4.02 -20.08 12.75
N THR A 230 5.04 -20.64 13.43
CA THR A 230 5.58 -20.07 14.67
C THR A 230 6.08 -18.66 14.45
N LYS A 231 6.86 -18.42 13.40
CA LYS A 231 7.37 -17.08 13.09
C LYS A 231 6.23 -16.12 12.75
N LEU A 232 5.22 -16.57 12.02
CA LEU A 232 4.05 -15.75 11.69
C LEU A 232 3.23 -15.38 12.95
N LYS A 233 3.06 -16.32 13.89
CA LYS A 233 2.43 -16.05 15.19
C LYS A 233 3.16 -14.93 15.94
N ASP A 234 4.49 -15.04 16.04
CA ASP A 234 5.30 -14.05 16.76
C ASP A 234 5.21 -12.66 16.11
N LEU A 235 5.26 -12.60 14.78
CA LEU A 235 5.09 -11.35 14.02
C LEU A 235 3.69 -10.75 14.21
N ALA A 236 2.65 -11.59 14.25
CA ALA A 236 1.28 -11.16 14.47
C ALA A 236 1.11 -10.57 15.88
N SER A 237 1.63 -11.24 16.91
CA SER A 237 1.63 -10.72 18.28
C SER A 237 2.37 -9.38 18.42
N LEU A 238 3.45 -9.16 17.65
CA LEU A 238 4.20 -7.91 17.67
C LEU A 238 3.51 -6.74 16.94
N HIS A 239 2.68 -7.03 15.94
CA HIS A 239 2.15 -6.04 14.99
C HIS A 239 0.61 -5.99 14.93
N ARG A 240 -0.08 -6.21 16.07
CA ARG A 240 -1.55 -6.17 16.17
C ARG A 240 -2.26 -7.10 15.17
N GLY A 241 -1.66 -8.26 14.91
CA GLY A 241 -2.12 -9.25 13.95
C GLY A 241 -2.92 -10.37 14.59
N ILE A 242 -3.98 -10.79 13.90
CA ILE A 242 -4.80 -11.96 14.19
C ILE A 242 -4.63 -12.92 13.02
N VAL A 243 -3.92 -14.03 13.23
CA VAL A 243 -3.72 -15.05 12.20
C VAL A 243 -4.77 -16.13 12.41
N ILE A 244 -5.53 -16.45 11.36
CA ILE A 244 -6.50 -17.54 11.34
C ILE A 244 -6.06 -18.56 10.30
N ILE A 245 -5.92 -19.81 10.73
CA ILE A 245 -5.49 -20.92 9.89
C ILE A 245 -6.63 -21.93 9.80
N ASN A 246 -7.03 -22.25 8.57
CA ASN A 246 -7.90 -23.38 8.31
C ASN A 246 -7.05 -24.66 8.39
N LEU A 247 -7.44 -25.60 9.26
CA LEU A 247 -6.73 -26.85 9.48
C LEU A 247 -7.73 -28.00 9.55
N GLU A 248 -7.62 -28.95 8.63
CA GLU A 248 -8.37 -30.20 8.70
C GLU A 248 -7.55 -31.34 9.30
N LYS A 249 -8.01 -31.90 10.43
CA LYS A 249 -7.32 -33.00 11.14
C LYS A 249 -7.15 -34.23 10.23
N SER A 250 -8.08 -34.48 9.32
CA SER A 250 -8.04 -35.61 8.39
C SER A 250 -6.96 -35.48 7.31
N ALA A 251 -6.46 -34.27 7.06
CA ALA A 251 -5.50 -33.99 6.00
C ALA A 251 -4.03 -33.96 6.48
N ILE A 252 -3.80 -34.03 7.80
CA ILE A 252 -2.46 -33.89 8.41
C ILE A 252 -2.20 -35.09 9.32
N ASN A 253 -0.93 -35.53 9.37
CA ASN A 253 -0.52 -36.57 10.31
C ASN A 253 -0.77 -36.12 11.76
N GLU A 254 -1.23 -37.03 12.61
CA GLU A 254 -1.60 -36.78 14.01
C GLU A 254 -0.47 -36.10 14.80
N LYS A 255 0.77 -36.57 14.66
CA LYS A 255 1.93 -35.97 15.34
C LYS A 255 2.11 -34.50 14.95
N THR A 256 2.07 -34.19 13.65
CA THR A 256 2.27 -32.83 13.13
C THR A 256 1.10 -31.93 13.51
N PHE A 257 -0.13 -32.45 13.48
CA PHE A 257 -1.31 -31.73 13.92
C PHE A 257 -1.21 -31.33 15.41
N HIS A 258 -0.77 -32.24 16.29
CA HIS A 258 -0.59 -31.93 17.70
C HIS A 258 0.45 -30.84 17.96
N VAL A 259 1.56 -30.85 17.21
CA VAL A 259 2.57 -29.79 17.32
C VAL A 259 2.00 -28.45 16.84
N LEU A 260 1.34 -28.41 15.69
CA LEU A 260 0.69 -27.20 15.18
C LEU A 260 -0.33 -26.63 16.17
N VAL A 261 -1.23 -27.46 16.68
CA VAL A 261 -2.28 -27.03 17.62
C VAL A 261 -1.70 -26.61 18.98
N SER A 262 -0.54 -27.13 19.39
CA SER A 262 0.13 -26.64 20.61
C SER A 262 0.63 -25.20 20.48
N GLU A 263 0.92 -24.75 19.26
CA GLU A 263 1.35 -23.38 18.95
C GLU A 263 0.19 -22.42 18.68
N LEU A 264 -1.02 -22.95 18.44
CA LEU A 264 -2.18 -22.20 17.93
C LEU A 264 -3.36 -22.29 18.91
N ARG A 265 -4.06 -21.17 19.14
CA ARG A 265 -5.28 -21.17 19.95
C ARG A 265 -6.50 -21.63 19.13
N PRO A 266 -7.47 -22.34 19.69
CA PRO A 266 -8.73 -22.63 18.99
C PRO A 266 -9.47 -21.33 18.64
N VAL A 267 -10.06 -21.24 17.44
CA VAL A 267 -10.82 -20.06 17.02
C VAL A 267 -12.04 -19.76 17.92
N LYS A 268 -12.56 -20.78 18.62
CA LYS A 268 -13.61 -20.65 19.63
C LYS A 268 -13.21 -19.75 20.80
N GLU A 269 -11.92 -19.71 21.15
CA GLU A 269 -11.42 -18.78 22.18
C GLU A 269 -11.46 -17.33 21.68
N LEU A 270 -11.08 -17.10 20.42
CA LEU A 270 -11.18 -15.79 19.79
C LEU A 270 -12.65 -15.32 19.77
N GLU A 271 -13.58 -16.19 19.40
CA GLU A 271 -15.01 -15.85 19.39
C GLU A 271 -15.54 -15.48 20.77
N LYS A 272 -15.10 -16.17 21.83
CA LYS A 272 -15.45 -15.83 23.22
C LYS A 272 -14.89 -14.47 23.63
N MET A 273 -13.65 -14.18 23.28
CA MET A 273 -13.02 -12.88 23.56
C MET A 273 -13.70 -11.72 22.82
N LEU A 274 -14.21 -11.97 21.61
CA LEU A 274 -14.92 -10.98 20.80
C LEU A 274 -16.42 -10.85 21.15
N GLY A 275 -17.03 -11.88 21.73
CA GLY A 275 -18.44 -11.93 22.12
C GLY A 275 -18.71 -11.55 23.58
N GLY A 276 -17.67 -11.15 24.32
CA GLY A 276 -17.73 -10.76 25.74
C GLY A 276 -17.92 -9.26 26.00
N SER A 277 -18.48 -8.50 25.06
CA SER A 277 -18.91 -7.10 25.26
C SER A 277 -20.36 -6.93 24.86
#